data_AF-A0A1S3K9G6-F1
#
_entry.id   AF-A0A1S3K9G6-F1
#
_cell.length_a   1.000
_cell.length_b   1.000
_cell.length_c   1.000
_cell.angle_alpha   90.00
_cell.angle_beta   90.00
_cell.angle_gamma   90.00
#
_symmetry.space_group_name_H-M   'P 1'
#
loop_
_entity.id
_entity.type
_entity.pdbx_description
1 polymer ?
#
loop_
_entity_poly.entity_id
_entity_poly.type
_entity_poly.pdbx_seq_one_letter_code
_entity_poly.pdbx_strand_id
1 'polypeptide(L)'
;MGTGASIVAGEVLKETVRILAVPDKSPRQSQKDQRQKAIRQRELDMFRDRCLQFAEFLKRVRATNYEQRRKEIHDGILYHLRKPYGCFRNREQRLILGDDVTELGLVSLLVDYYKASLDFFDIKAVTYYEDGTEWTTELSNLRSFFWDYSDASPQFAEQLARSGYLELMMKDLDAVQLGIQNNTLQENVRYCVQNAILLNVSWFLRLDKLFFVS
;
A
#
# COMPACT_ATOMS: atom_id res chain seq x y z
N MET A 1 6.51 -40.36 -56.41
CA MET A 1 5.70 -40.02 -55.22
C MET A 1 6.60 -40.13 -54.00
N GLY A 2 7.13 -39.01 -53.51
CA GLY A 2 8.09 -38.96 -52.40
C GLY A 2 7.44 -38.33 -51.17
N THR A 3 7.08 -39.16 -50.19
CA THR A 3 6.43 -38.73 -48.93
C THR A 3 7.25 -39.13 -47.69
N GLY A 4 8.56 -39.40 -47.85
CA GLY A 4 9.43 -39.83 -46.74
C GLY A 4 10.25 -38.72 -46.06
N ALA A 5 10.48 -37.57 -46.72
CA ALA A 5 11.44 -36.56 -46.23
C ALA A 5 10.83 -35.50 -45.30
N SER A 6 9.50 -35.36 -45.26
CA SER A 6 8.83 -34.27 -44.54
C SER A 6 8.55 -34.55 -43.06
N ILE A 7 8.49 -35.82 -42.64
CA ILE A 7 8.14 -36.19 -41.25
C ILE A 7 9.38 -36.12 -40.34
N VAL A 8 10.55 -36.54 -40.85
CA VAL A 8 11.81 -36.52 -40.10
C VAL A 8 12.27 -35.09 -39.79
N ALA A 9 12.05 -34.13 -40.71
CA ALA A 9 12.38 -32.72 -40.48
C ALA A 9 11.52 -32.08 -39.37
N GLY A 10 10.25 -32.48 -39.23
CA GLY A 10 9.34 -31.95 -38.22
C GLY A 10 9.61 -32.47 -36.79
N GLU A 11 10.06 -33.72 -36.66
CA GLU A 11 10.44 -34.28 -35.35
C GLU A 11 11.82 -33.77 -34.88
N VAL A 12 12.78 -33.62 -35.79
CA VAL A 12 14.10 -33.04 -35.47
C VAL A 12 13.99 -31.57 -35.04
N LEU A 13 13.08 -30.79 -35.64
CA LEU A 13 12.82 -29.41 -35.20
C LEU A 13 12.15 -29.36 -33.81
N LYS A 14 11.21 -30.27 -33.52
CA LYS A 14 10.57 -30.35 -32.19
C LYS A 14 11.58 -30.71 -31.10
N GLU A 15 12.50 -31.64 -31.36
CA GLU A 15 13.52 -32.03 -30.39
C GLU A 15 14.56 -30.92 -30.20
N THR A 16 14.92 -30.20 -31.28
CA THR A 16 15.86 -29.06 -31.22
C THR A 16 15.27 -27.88 -30.44
N VAL A 17 13.97 -27.58 -30.62
CA VAL A 17 13.26 -26.57 -29.83
C VAL A 17 13.14 -27.00 -28.36
N ARG A 18 13.00 -28.30 -28.08
CA ARG A 18 12.97 -28.85 -26.71
C ARG A 18 14.31 -28.69 -25.98
N ILE A 19 15.43 -28.90 -26.69
CA ILE A 19 16.80 -28.75 -26.15
C ILE A 19 17.13 -27.26 -25.92
N LEU A 20 16.62 -26.36 -26.75
CA LEU A 20 16.82 -24.91 -26.60
C LEU A 20 15.85 -24.24 -25.61
N ALA A 21 14.79 -24.92 -25.16
CA ALA A 21 13.77 -24.38 -24.28
C ALA A 21 13.95 -24.73 -22.79
N VAL A 22 15.03 -25.41 -22.40
CA VAL A 22 15.35 -25.60 -20.98
C VAL A 22 16.15 -24.39 -20.51
N PRO A 23 15.62 -23.52 -19.64
CA PRO A 23 16.44 -22.51 -19.02
C PRO A 23 17.39 -23.25 -18.08
N ASP A 24 18.64 -23.44 -18.52
CA ASP A 24 19.70 -24.03 -17.72
C ASP A 24 20.08 -23.07 -16.60
N LYS A 25 19.23 -23.04 -15.56
CA LYS A 25 19.57 -22.37 -14.31
C LYS A 25 20.62 -23.22 -13.64
N SER A 26 21.88 -22.82 -13.79
CA SER A 26 23.00 -23.48 -13.12
C SER A 26 22.67 -23.75 -11.63
N PRO A 27 23.15 -24.84 -11.03
CA PRO A 27 22.88 -25.16 -9.62
C PRO A 27 23.20 -24.02 -8.66
N ARG A 28 24.21 -23.20 -8.98
CA ARG A 28 24.57 -21.98 -8.23
C ARG A 28 23.50 -20.89 -8.32
N GLN A 29 22.90 -20.70 -9.51
CA GLN A 29 21.79 -19.76 -9.70
C GLN A 29 20.53 -20.25 -8.96
N SER A 30 20.24 -21.55 -9.00
CA SER A 30 19.13 -22.16 -8.26
C SER A 30 19.26 -21.99 -6.74
N GLN A 31 20.46 -22.22 -6.19
CA GLN A 31 20.74 -22.01 -4.76
C GLN A 31 20.64 -20.53 -4.34
N LYS A 32 21.10 -19.61 -5.20
CA LYS A 32 20.96 -18.16 -4.95
C LYS A 32 19.49 -17.73 -4.95
N ASP A 33 18.70 -18.23 -5.90
CA ASP A 33 17.26 -17.98 -5.98
C ASP A 33 16.53 -18.51 -4.74
N GLN A 34 16.85 -19.73 -4.29
CA GLN A 34 16.30 -20.33 -3.07
C GLN A 34 16.66 -19.53 -1.81
N ARG A 35 17.92 -19.11 -1.66
CA ARG A 35 18.36 -18.28 -0.54
C ARG A 35 17.64 -16.94 -0.53
N GLN A 36 17.48 -16.29 -1.68
CA GLN A 36 16.77 -15.03 -1.79
C GLN A 36 15.27 -15.17 -1.48
N LYS A 37 14.67 -16.32 -1.82
CA LYS A 37 13.28 -16.63 -1.46
C LYS A 37 13.12 -16.82 0.05
N ALA A 38 14.04 -17.55 0.70
CA ALA A 38 14.02 -17.76 2.14
C ALA A 38 14.20 -16.45 2.94
N ILE A 39 15.10 -15.56 2.48
CA ILE A 39 15.27 -14.23 3.08
C ILE A 39 13.98 -13.43 2.98
N ARG A 40 13.36 -13.39 1.79
CA ARG A 40 12.09 -12.68 1.57
C ARG A 40 10.96 -13.24 2.46
N GLN A 41 10.85 -14.55 2.60
CA GLN A 41 9.83 -15.14 3.48
C GLN A 41 10.04 -14.74 4.94
N ARG A 42 11.28 -14.80 5.43
CA ARG A 42 11.60 -14.39 6.81
C ARG A 42 11.27 -12.92 7.07
N GLU A 43 11.50 -12.05 6.08
CA GLU A 43 11.13 -10.63 6.18
C GLU A 43 9.62 -10.42 6.26
N LEU A 44 8.83 -11.19 5.49
CA LEU A 44 7.37 -11.19 5.55
C LEU A 44 6.87 -11.68 6.92
N ASP A 45 7.43 -12.78 7.43
CA ASP A 45 7.04 -13.33 8.73
C ASP A 45 7.33 -12.33 9.87
N MET A 46 8.52 -11.72 9.86
CA MET A 46 8.90 -10.69 10.82
C MET A 46 7.99 -9.46 10.78
N PHE A 47 7.47 -9.12 9.60
CA PHE A 47 6.47 -8.06 9.53
C PHE A 47 5.15 -8.48 10.14
N ARG A 48 4.64 -9.65 9.77
CA ARG A 48 3.35 -10.11 10.26
C ARG A 48 3.32 -10.10 11.78
N ASP A 49 4.40 -10.54 12.42
CA ASP A 49 4.59 -10.46 13.87
C ASP A 49 4.53 -9.03 14.41
N ARG A 50 5.17 -8.07 13.73
CA ARG A 50 5.13 -6.65 14.11
C ARG A 50 3.74 -6.05 13.95
N CYS A 51 3.05 -6.36 12.86
CA CYS A 51 1.66 -5.94 12.63
C CYS A 51 0.74 -6.50 13.70
N LEU A 52 0.89 -7.78 14.06
CA LEU A 52 0.12 -8.40 15.11
C LEU A 52 0.35 -7.71 16.45
N GLN A 53 1.61 -7.51 16.85
CA GLN A 53 1.95 -6.81 18.09
C GLN A 53 1.40 -5.38 18.11
N PHE A 54 1.49 -4.68 16.98
CA PHE A 54 1.00 -3.31 16.87
C PHE A 54 -0.54 -3.23 16.87
N ALA A 55 -1.23 -4.17 16.21
CA ALA A 55 -2.69 -4.28 16.27
C ALA A 55 -3.16 -4.50 17.71
N GLU A 56 -2.52 -5.40 18.45
CA GLU A 56 -2.82 -5.65 19.87
C GLU A 56 -2.48 -4.45 20.77
N PHE A 57 -1.45 -3.68 20.43
CA PHE A 57 -1.21 -2.39 21.06
C PHE A 57 -2.35 -1.40 20.81
N LEU A 58 -2.74 -1.17 19.54
CA LEU A 58 -3.80 -0.22 19.19
C LEU A 58 -5.15 -0.59 19.82
N LYS A 59 -5.52 -1.88 19.82
CA LYS A 59 -6.74 -2.38 20.46
C LYS A 59 -6.79 -2.06 21.96
N ARG A 60 -5.64 -2.10 22.65
CA ARG A 60 -5.53 -1.77 24.09
C ARG A 60 -5.59 -0.29 24.38
N VAL A 61 -5.18 0.56 23.44
CA VAL A 61 -5.06 2.00 23.66
C VAL A 61 -6.42 2.72 23.68
N ARG A 62 -7.54 2.09 23.27
CA ARG A 62 -8.95 2.59 23.30
C ARG A 62 -9.08 4.10 23.57
N ALA A 63 -9.39 4.90 22.53
CA ALA A 63 -9.79 6.33 22.46
C ALA A 63 -9.49 7.30 23.64
N THR A 64 -9.76 6.97 24.90
CA THR A 64 -9.61 7.82 26.08
C THR A 64 -8.17 8.19 26.45
N ASN A 65 -7.16 7.47 25.94
CA ASN A 65 -5.74 7.79 26.19
C ASN A 65 -4.98 8.21 24.92
N TYR A 66 -5.69 8.63 23.87
CA TYR A 66 -5.07 9.01 22.59
C TYR A 66 -3.94 10.02 22.79
N GLU A 67 -4.20 11.14 23.45
CA GLU A 67 -3.21 12.20 23.64
C GLU A 67 -1.96 11.71 24.40
N GLN A 68 -2.16 10.91 25.45
CA GLN A 68 -1.07 10.36 26.26
C GLN A 68 -0.21 9.35 25.50
N ARG A 69 -0.80 8.61 24.56
CA ARG A 69 -0.16 7.51 23.83
C ARG A 69 0.17 7.85 22.38
N ARG A 70 -0.18 9.05 21.91
CA ARG A 70 -0.04 9.51 20.53
C ARG A 70 1.36 9.27 19.99
N LYS A 71 2.39 9.65 20.75
CA LYS A 71 3.78 9.46 20.33
C LYS A 71 4.14 7.99 20.13
N GLU A 72 3.68 7.10 21.02
CA GLU A 72 3.90 5.66 20.89
C GLU A 72 3.15 5.09 19.67
N ILE A 73 1.95 5.58 19.38
CA ILE A 73 1.20 5.18 18.17
C ILE A 73 1.92 5.66 16.91
N HIS A 74 2.32 6.94 16.87
CA HIS A 74 3.06 7.53 15.77
C HIS A 74 4.36 6.77 15.49
N ASP A 75 5.15 6.53 16.54
CA ASP A 75 6.39 5.75 16.46
C ASP A 75 6.10 4.33 15.99
N GLY A 76 5.03 3.70 16.50
CA GLY A 76 4.63 2.36 16.05
C GLY A 76 4.29 2.32 14.55
N ILE A 77 3.53 3.28 14.03
CA ILE A 77 3.27 3.40 12.59
C ILE A 77 4.57 3.58 11.83
N LEU A 78 5.43 4.50 12.28
CA LEU A 78 6.67 4.79 11.57
C LEU A 78 7.63 3.60 11.57
N TYR A 79 7.84 2.94 12.70
CA TYR A 79 8.87 1.92 12.88
C TYR A 79 8.41 0.49 12.63
N HIS A 80 7.13 0.19 12.88
CA HIS A 80 6.59 -1.16 12.66
C HIS A 80 5.92 -1.28 11.29
N LEU A 81 5.34 -0.19 10.76
CA LEU A 81 4.55 -0.24 9.52
C LEU A 81 5.16 0.48 8.32
N ARG A 82 5.87 1.61 8.49
CA ARG A 82 6.37 2.42 7.36
C ARG A 82 7.84 2.17 7.04
N LYS A 83 8.75 2.30 8.01
CA LYS A 83 10.21 2.17 7.81
C LYS A 83 10.63 0.80 7.27
N PRO A 84 10.08 -0.34 7.74
CA PRO A 84 10.41 -1.64 7.16
C PRO A 84 9.99 -1.75 5.68
N TYR A 85 9.13 -0.84 5.21
CA TYR A 85 8.43 -0.90 3.93
C TYR A 85 8.99 -0.01 2.83
N GLY A 86 9.87 0.94 3.16
CA GLY A 86 10.68 1.63 2.15
C GLY A 86 11.46 0.67 1.22
N CYS A 87 11.60 -0.60 1.64
CA CYS A 87 12.28 -1.68 0.95
C CYS A 87 11.39 -2.57 0.07
N PHE A 88 10.06 -2.59 0.23
CA PHE A 88 9.15 -3.51 -0.49
C PHE A 88 8.49 -2.83 -1.70
N ARG A 89 9.24 -2.73 -2.80
CA ARG A 89 8.82 -1.94 -3.97
C ARG A 89 8.00 -2.70 -5.01
N ASN A 90 7.94 -4.03 -4.96
CA ASN A 90 7.18 -4.79 -5.96
C ASN A 90 5.73 -5.03 -5.52
N ARG A 91 4.85 -5.16 -6.52
CA ARG A 91 3.41 -5.31 -6.31
C ARG A 91 3.03 -6.57 -5.54
N GLU A 92 3.76 -7.67 -5.74
CA GLU A 92 3.49 -8.96 -5.07
C GLU A 92 3.66 -8.86 -3.56
N GLN A 93 4.75 -8.24 -3.10
CA GLN A 93 4.98 -8.00 -1.68
C GLN A 93 3.91 -7.09 -1.09
N ARG A 94 3.57 -5.99 -1.77
CA ARG A 94 2.51 -5.09 -1.29
C ARG A 94 1.13 -5.76 -1.25
N LEU A 95 0.83 -6.69 -2.15
CA LEU A 95 -0.39 -7.49 -2.09
C LEU A 95 -0.42 -8.35 -0.82
N ILE A 96 0.59 -9.19 -0.58
CA ILE A 96 0.65 -10.08 0.59
C ILE A 96 0.52 -9.27 1.88
N LEU A 97 1.25 -8.16 1.95
CA LEU A 97 1.34 -7.33 3.15
C LEU A 97 0.05 -6.54 3.38
N GLY A 98 -0.59 -6.05 2.31
CA GLY A 98 -1.91 -5.44 2.37
C GLY A 98 -2.97 -6.43 2.88
N ASP A 99 -2.96 -7.67 2.38
CA ASP A 99 -3.88 -8.70 2.82
C ASP A 99 -3.66 -9.06 4.30
N ASP A 100 -2.41 -9.26 4.75
CA ASP A 100 -2.09 -9.53 6.16
C ASP A 100 -2.58 -8.40 7.09
N VAL A 101 -2.35 -7.13 6.71
CA VAL A 101 -2.80 -5.96 7.49
C VAL A 101 -4.33 -5.91 7.57
N THR A 102 -5.00 -6.30 6.49
CA THR A 102 -6.47 -6.40 6.40
C THR A 102 -7.00 -7.49 7.32
N GLU A 103 -6.43 -8.70 7.25
CA GLU A 103 -6.80 -9.85 8.09
C GLU A 103 -6.67 -9.55 9.59
N LEU A 104 -5.65 -8.77 9.97
CA LEU A 104 -5.42 -8.37 11.36
C LEU A 104 -6.38 -7.29 11.87
N GLY A 105 -7.24 -6.74 11.00
CA GLY A 105 -8.17 -5.65 11.33
C GLY A 105 -7.47 -4.32 11.59
N LEU A 106 -6.21 -4.18 11.16
CA LEU A 106 -5.39 -3.02 11.46
C LEU A 106 -5.81 -1.80 10.65
N VAL A 107 -6.39 -1.99 9.46
CA VAL A 107 -6.89 -0.90 8.59
C VAL A 107 -7.86 0.01 9.34
N SER A 108 -8.90 -0.54 9.95
CA SER A 108 -9.90 0.26 10.66
C SER A 108 -9.31 0.96 11.89
N LEU A 109 -8.42 0.28 12.63
CA LEU A 109 -7.72 0.87 13.79
C LEU A 109 -6.86 2.08 13.38
N LEU A 110 -6.18 1.99 12.24
CA LEU A 110 -5.37 3.08 11.70
C LEU A 110 -6.22 4.23 11.20
N VAL A 111 -7.40 3.96 10.62
CA VAL A 111 -8.34 5.01 10.20
C VAL A 111 -8.95 5.71 11.42
N ASP A 112 -9.25 4.99 12.49
CA ASP A 112 -9.71 5.60 13.74
C ASP A 112 -8.62 6.46 14.37
N TYR A 113 -7.36 6.01 14.33
CA TYR A 113 -6.23 6.83 14.73
C TYR A 113 -6.11 8.09 13.86
N TYR A 114 -6.26 7.96 12.54
CA TYR A 114 -6.24 9.10 11.61
C TYR A 114 -7.32 10.15 11.96
N LYS A 115 -8.55 9.71 12.28
CA LYS A 115 -9.64 10.60 12.72
C LYS A 115 -9.30 11.27 14.06
N ALA A 116 -8.79 10.52 15.02
CA ALA A 116 -8.38 11.07 16.31
C ALA A 116 -7.24 12.10 16.18
N SER A 117 -6.31 11.89 15.24
CA SER A 117 -5.28 12.89 14.90
C SER A 117 -5.88 14.16 14.32
N LEU A 118 -6.83 14.05 13.39
CA LEU A 118 -7.55 15.21 12.85
C LEU A 118 -8.23 16.01 13.97
N ASP A 119 -8.97 15.33 14.85
CA ASP A 119 -9.68 15.98 15.97
C ASP A 119 -8.70 16.65 16.95
N PHE A 120 -7.59 15.99 17.30
CA PHE A 120 -6.58 16.51 18.22
C PHE A 120 -5.93 17.81 17.73
N PHE A 121 -5.69 17.91 16.42
CA PHE A 121 -5.10 19.11 15.81
C PHE A 121 -6.14 20.14 15.35
N ASP A 122 -7.44 19.92 15.62
CA ASP A 122 -8.55 20.73 15.12
C ASP A 122 -8.54 20.88 13.58
N ILE A 123 -8.16 19.81 12.88
CA ILE A 123 -8.06 19.77 11.41
C ILE A 123 -9.33 19.13 10.84
N LYS A 124 -10.19 19.95 10.24
CA LYS A 124 -11.41 19.47 9.59
C LYS A 124 -11.16 18.84 8.21
N ALA A 125 -10.09 19.28 7.54
CA ALA A 125 -9.65 18.79 6.25
C ALA A 125 -8.16 19.10 6.09
N VAL A 126 -7.40 18.15 5.56
CA VAL A 126 -5.96 18.35 5.24
C VAL A 126 -5.88 19.02 3.88
N THR A 127 -5.91 20.34 3.90
CA THR A 127 -5.80 21.12 2.67
C THR A 127 -4.37 21.40 2.28
N TYR A 128 -3.40 21.40 3.22
CA TYR A 128 -1.99 21.73 2.98
C TYR A 128 -1.02 20.78 3.70
N TYR A 129 0.28 20.98 3.46
CA TYR A 129 1.36 20.37 4.24
C TYR A 129 2.32 21.47 4.70
N GLU A 130 2.67 21.45 5.98
CA GLU A 130 3.59 22.39 6.59
C GLU A 130 4.82 21.63 7.10
N ASP A 131 5.95 21.86 6.43
CA ASP A 131 7.20 21.19 6.74
C ASP A 131 7.60 21.41 8.21
N GLY A 132 8.04 20.34 8.86
CA GLY A 132 8.50 20.38 10.25
C GLY A 132 7.37 20.37 11.29
N THR A 133 6.09 20.39 10.88
CA THR A 133 4.98 20.25 11.84
C THR A 133 4.69 18.79 12.18
N GLU A 134 4.29 18.56 13.43
CA GLU A 134 3.98 17.22 13.92
C GLU A 134 2.76 16.62 13.21
N TRP A 135 1.70 17.42 13.03
CA TRP A 135 0.46 16.97 12.39
C TRP A 135 0.71 16.57 10.93
N THR A 136 1.51 17.34 10.18
CA THR A 136 1.89 17.02 8.80
C THR A 136 2.60 15.69 8.75
N THR A 137 3.59 15.49 9.61
CA THR A 137 4.38 14.24 9.65
C THR A 137 3.50 13.04 9.96
N GLU A 138 2.61 13.17 10.94
CA GLU A 138 1.71 12.11 11.40
C GLU A 138 0.66 11.72 10.35
N LEU A 139 -0.09 12.69 9.83
CA LEU A 139 -1.10 12.43 8.82
C LEU A 139 -0.46 11.95 7.50
N SER A 140 0.71 12.47 7.13
CA SER A 140 1.44 12.03 5.92
C SER A 140 1.92 10.59 6.02
N ASN A 141 2.42 10.15 7.18
CA ASN A 141 2.81 8.76 7.42
C ASN A 141 1.64 7.79 7.18
N LEU A 142 0.48 8.10 7.74
CA LEU A 142 -0.73 7.27 7.60
C LEU A 142 -1.25 7.25 6.16
N ARG A 143 -1.36 8.41 5.52
CA ARG A 143 -1.79 8.51 4.12
C ARG A 143 -0.90 7.71 3.19
N SER A 144 0.41 7.87 3.35
CA SER A 144 1.39 7.12 2.57
C SER A 144 1.20 5.62 2.77
N PHE A 145 1.05 5.18 4.02
CA PHE A 145 0.80 3.77 4.33
C PHE A 145 -0.48 3.27 3.64
N PHE A 146 -1.60 3.99 3.76
CA PHE A 146 -2.84 3.61 3.09
C PHE A 146 -2.68 3.51 1.58
N TRP A 147 -1.99 4.46 0.95
CA TRP A 147 -1.77 4.45 -0.50
C TRP A 147 -0.89 3.30 -0.97
N ASP A 148 0.19 3.00 -0.24
CA ASP A 148 1.18 2.01 -0.65
C ASP A 148 0.56 0.61 -0.85
N TYR A 149 -0.41 0.18 -0.02
CA TYR A 149 -1.01 -1.16 -0.17
C TYR A 149 -2.31 -1.16 -0.98
N SER A 150 -3.03 -0.04 -1.02
CA SER A 150 -4.33 0.01 -1.69
C SER A 150 -4.23 -0.13 -3.21
N ASP A 151 -3.05 0.03 -3.81
CA ASP A 151 -2.82 -0.19 -5.24
C ASP A 151 -2.66 -1.67 -5.62
N ALA A 152 -2.26 -2.49 -4.63
CA ALA A 152 -1.88 -3.88 -4.81
C ALA A 152 -2.92 -4.85 -4.23
N SER A 153 -3.49 -4.54 -3.05
CA SER A 153 -4.48 -5.36 -2.34
C SER A 153 -5.89 -4.78 -2.46
N PRO A 154 -6.79 -5.43 -3.23
CA PRO A 154 -8.20 -5.03 -3.29
C PRO A 154 -8.93 -5.14 -1.94
N GLN A 155 -8.58 -6.14 -1.12
CA GLN A 155 -9.19 -6.33 0.19
C GLN A 155 -8.85 -5.19 1.15
N PHE A 156 -7.58 -4.76 1.15
CA PHE A 156 -7.14 -3.59 1.90
C PHE A 156 -7.88 -2.34 1.44
N ALA A 157 -7.98 -2.14 0.12
CA ALA A 157 -8.66 -0.99 -0.45
C ALA A 157 -10.15 -0.94 -0.08
N GLU A 158 -10.82 -2.09 -0.13
CA GLU A 158 -12.21 -2.22 0.27
C GLU A 158 -12.41 -1.94 1.77
N GLN A 159 -11.58 -2.50 2.64
CA GLN A 159 -11.68 -2.26 4.07
C GLN A 159 -11.37 -0.80 4.42
N LEU A 160 -10.43 -0.18 3.72
CA LEU A 160 -10.10 1.24 3.88
C LEU A 160 -11.31 2.11 3.52
N ALA A 161 -11.99 1.80 2.41
CA ALA A 161 -13.23 2.48 2.02
C ALA A 161 -14.33 2.29 3.07
N ARG A 162 -14.59 1.06 3.50
CA ARG A 162 -15.60 0.73 4.53
C ARG A 162 -15.33 1.36 5.90
N SER A 163 -14.06 1.68 6.20
CA SER A 163 -13.67 2.35 7.45
C SER A 163 -13.97 3.85 7.46
N GLY A 164 -14.47 4.39 6.33
CA GLY A 164 -14.85 5.78 6.14
C GLY A 164 -13.69 6.72 5.81
N TYR A 165 -12.55 6.17 5.41
CA TYR A 165 -11.41 6.97 4.98
C TYR A 165 -11.68 7.68 3.64
N LEU A 166 -12.49 7.07 2.77
CA LEU A 166 -12.87 7.67 1.50
C LEU A 166 -13.65 8.98 1.70
N GLU A 167 -14.58 9.04 2.65
CA GLU A 167 -15.29 10.32 2.91
C GLU A 167 -14.36 11.41 3.45
N LEU A 168 -13.35 11.04 4.25
CA LEU A 168 -12.35 12.00 4.72
C LEU A 168 -11.54 12.56 3.54
N MET A 169 -11.10 11.69 2.62
CA MET A 169 -10.41 12.13 1.42
C MET A 169 -11.28 13.03 0.55
N MET A 170 -12.56 12.71 0.36
CA MET A 170 -13.48 13.55 -0.41
C MET A 170 -13.63 14.94 0.23
N LYS A 171 -13.72 15.04 1.56
CA LYS A 171 -13.74 16.33 2.27
C LYS A 171 -12.47 17.14 2.03
N ASP A 172 -11.30 16.49 1.99
CA ASP A 172 -10.05 17.18 1.68
C ASP A 172 -10.06 17.74 0.25
N LEU A 173 -10.57 16.97 -0.71
CA LEU A 173 -10.67 17.41 -2.10
C LEU A 173 -11.62 18.60 -2.24
N ASP A 174 -12.78 18.55 -1.59
CA ASP A 174 -13.76 19.65 -1.58
C ASP A 174 -13.15 20.91 -0.95
N ALA A 175 -12.46 20.77 0.19
CA ALA A 175 -11.84 21.89 0.87
C ALA A 175 -10.74 22.54 0.04
N VAL A 176 -9.97 21.76 -0.72
CA VAL A 176 -8.98 22.31 -1.64
C VAL A 176 -9.65 22.98 -2.84
N GLN A 177 -10.67 22.36 -3.43
CA GLN A 177 -11.39 22.95 -4.55
C GLN A 177 -11.97 24.32 -4.15
N LEU A 178 -12.59 24.42 -2.97
CA LEU A 178 -13.06 25.69 -2.42
C LEU A 178 -11.92 26.68 -2.20
N GLY A 179 -10.78 26.23 -1.66
CA GLY A 179 -9.59 27.06 -1.49
C GLY A 179 -9.05 27.63 -2.81
N ILE A 180 -9.07 26.82 -3.88
CA ILE A 180 -8.70 27.24 -5.25
C ILE A 180 -9.69 28.28 -5.77
N GLN A 181 -11.00 28.02 -5.67
CA GLN A 181 -12.06 28.91 -6.15
C GLN A 181 -12.03 30.27 -5.44
N ASN A 182 -11.74 30.27 -4.14
CA ASN A 182 -11.66 31.48 -3.32
C ASN A 182 -10.28 32.18 -3.40
N ASN A 183 -9.33 31.63 -4.16
CA ASN A 183 -7.94 32.12 -4.24
C ASN A 183 -7.25 32.25 -2.87
N THR A 184 -7.56 31.32 -1.96
CA THR A 184 -7.04 31.27 -0.58
C THR A 184 -6.05 30.13 -0.36
N LEU A 185 -5.87 29.26 -1.36
CA LEU A 185 -4.91 28.16 -1.29
C LEU A 185 -3.47 28.68 -1.49
N GLN A 186 -2.55 28.30 -0.60
CA GLN A 186 -1.13 28.58 -0.80
C GLN A 186 -0.59 27.83 -2.04
N GLU A 187 0.41 28.39 -2.73
CA GLU A 187 0.83 27.89 -4.04
C GLU A 187 1.55 26.52 -3.99
N ASN A 188 2.32 26.26 -2.93
CA ASN A 188 2.95 24.96 -2.63
C ASN A 188 1.93 23.84 -2.40
N VAL A 189 0.74 24.19 -1.94
CA VAL A 189 -0.35 23.26 -1.64
C VAL A 189 -1.03 22.74 -2.88
N ARG A 190 -1.09 23.57 -3.93
CA ARG A 190 -1.68 23.22 -5.22
C ARG A 190 -1.01 21.98 -5.83
N TYR A 191 0.30 21.80 -5.63
CA TYR A 191 1.05 20.63 -6.10
C TYR A 191 0.73 19.33 -5.32
N CYS A 192 0.64 19.41 -3.99
CA CYS A 192 0.29 18.25 -3.17
C CYS A 192 -1.12 17.76 -3.46
N VAL A 193 -2.05 18.68 -3.71
CA VAL A 193 -3.45 18.34 -3.97
C VAL A 193 -3.64 17.84 -5.40
N GLN A 194 -2.94 18.37 -6.39
CA GLN A 194 -2.95 17.79 -7.73
C GLN A 194 -2.45 16.34 -7.72
N ASN A 195 -1.40 16.03 -6.94
CA ASN A 195 -0.93 14.66 -6.79
C ASN A 195 -1.93 13.78 -6.03
N ALA A 196 -2.53 14.29 -4.94
CA ALA A 196 -3.57 13.56 -4.20
C ALA A 196 -4.81 13.31 -5.07
N ILE A 197 -5.27 14.28 -5.85
CA ILE A 197 -6.39 14.15 -6.80
C ILE A 197 -6.04 13.16 -7.91
N LEU A 198 -4.88 13.28 -8.56
CA LEU A 198 -4.48 12.36 -9.63
C LEU A 198 -4.35 10.92 -9.12
N LEU A 199 -3.81 10.74 -7.92
CA LEU A 199 -3.69 9.43 -7.29
C LEU A 199 -5.05 8.89 -6.85
N ASN A 200 -5.90 9.71 -6.23
CA ASN A 200 -7.25 9.35 -5.79
C ASN A 200 -8.17 9.04 -6.97
N VAL A 201 -8.11 9.81 -8.06
CA VAL A 201 -8.84 9.52 -9.30
C VAL A 201 -8.31 8.24 -9.92
N SER A 202 -6.99 8.00 -9.94
CA SER A 202 -6.45 6.72 -10.43
C SER A 202 -6.84 5.53 -9.56
N TRP A 203 -7.11 5.76 -8.28
CA TRP A 203 -7.55 4.76 -7.31
C TRP A 203 -9.05 4.50 -7.45
N PHE A 204 -9.86 5.55 -7.53
CA PHE A 204 -11.30 5.50 -7.77
C PHE A 204 -11.63 4.83 -9.11
N LEU A 205 -10.92 5.18 -10.19
CA LEU A 205 -11.05 4.53 -11.51
C LEU A 205 -10.60 3.06 -11.50
N ARG A 206 -9.78 2.65 -10.52
CA ARG A 206 -9.39 1.24 -10.33
C ARG A 206 -10.41 0.47 -9.49
N LEU A 207 -11.00 1.10 -8.47
CA LEU A 207 -12.13 0.54 -7.73
C LEU A 207 -13.34 0.37 -8.64
N ASP A 208 -13.62 1.34 -9.51
CA ASP A 208 -14.72 1.26 -10.48
C ASP A 208 -14.58 0.01 -11.39
N LYS A 209 -13.35 -0.31 -11.82
CA LYS A 209 -13.04 -1.55 -12.55
C LYS A 209 -13.11 -2.83 -11.72
N LEU A 210 -12.95 -2.74 -10.40
CA LEU A 210 -13.03 -3.89 -9.48
C LEU A 210 -14.47 -4.17 -9.04
N PHE A 211 -15.34 -3.16 -9.00
CA PHE A 211 -16.69 -3.26 -8.45
C PHE A 211 -17.83 -3.18 -9.49
N PHE A 212 -17.58 -2.70 -10.71
CA PHE A 212 -18.62 -2.54 -11.74
C PHE A 212 -18.44 -3.42 -13.01
N VAL A 213 -17.66 -4.50 -12.92
CA VAL A 213 -17.57 -5.55 -13.96
C VAL A 213 -18.23 -6.86 -13.50
N SER A 214 -19.33 -6.76 -12.74
CA SER A 214 -20.22 -7.89 -12.42
C SER A 214 -21.57 -7.70 -13.08
#